data_AF-A0A2D8A8I8-F1
#
_entry.id   AF-A0A2D8A8I8-F1
#
_cell.length_a   1.000
_cell.length_b   1.000
_cell.length_c   1.000
_cell.angle_alpha   90.00
_cell.angle_beta   90.00
_cell.angle_gamma   90.00
#
_symmetry.space_group_name_H-M   'P 1'
#
loop_
_entity.id
_entity.type
_entity.pdbx_description
1 polymer ?
#
loop_
_entity_poly.entity_id
_entity_poly.type
_entity_poly.pdbx_seq_one_letter_code
_entity_poly.pdbx_strand_id
1 'polypeptide(L)' 'SSSEMMRQKIEYIHQNPVKRGYVDQDEHWRYSSARDYAGSEGLLPVDKSW' A
#
# COMPACT_ATOMS: atom_id res chain seq x y z
N SER A 1 -14.27 6.84 11.79
CA SER A 1 -13.81 8.19 11.40
C SER A 1 -13.44 8.20 9.92
N SER A 2 -13.25 9.37 9.29
CA SER A 2 -12.83 9.46 7.88
C SER A 2 -11.49 8.71 7.62
N SER A 3 -10.60 8.71 8.60
CA SER A 3 -9.28 8.06 8.55
C SER A 3 -9.37 6.52 8.45
N GLU A 4 -10.33 5.88 9.12
CA GLU A 4 -10.53 4.43 9.02
C GLU A 4 -10.99 4.00 7.61
N MET A 5 -11.90 4.78 7.00
CA MET A 5 -12.35 4.54 5.62
C MET A 5 -11.20 4.74 4.62
N MET A 6 -10.33 5.72 4.84
CA MET A 6 -9.15 5.94 4.01
C MET A 6 -8.17 4.76 4.10
N ARG A 7 -7.90 4.28 5.32
CA ARG A 7 -7.04 3.12 5.56
C ARG A 7 -7.56 1.86 4.86
N GLN A 8 -8.86 1.59 4.94
CA GLN A 8 -9.48 0.45 4.25
C GLN A 8 -9.27 0.52 2.73
N LYS A 9 -9.38 1.71 2.13
CA LYS A 9 -9.16 1.91 0.69
C LYS A 9 -7.69 1.71 0.31
N ILE A 10 -6.76 2.20 1.14
CA ILE A 10 -5.32 2.02 0.93
C ILE A 10 -4.97 0.52 0.96
N GLU A 11 -5.43 -0.21 1.98
CA GLU A 11 -5.21 -1.66 2.12
C GLU A 11 -5.77 -2.42 0.90
N TYR A 12 -6.95 -2.03 0.40
CA TYR A 12 -7.49 -2.62 -0.83
C TYR A 12 -6.58 -2.39 -2.04
N ILE A 13 -6.05 -1.18 -2.20
CA ILE A 13 -5.17 -0.82 -3.32
C ILE A 13 -3.85 -1.61 -3.25
N HIS A 14 -3.25 -1.73 -2.06
CA HIS A 14 -2.02 -2.51 -1.85
C HIS A 14 -2.21 -3.98 -2.20
N GLN A 15 -3.38 -4.54 -1.94
CA GLN A 15 -3.70 -5.94 -2.24
C GLN A 15 -4.02 -6.23 -3.72
N ASN A 16 -4.18 -5.21 -4.58
CA ASN A 16 -4.54 -5.42 -5.98
C ASN A 16 -3.50 -6.25 -6.77
N PRO A 17 -2.18 -5.99 -6.67
CA PRO A 17 -1.16 -6.82 -7.31
C PRO A 17 -1.17 -8.28 -6.85
N VAL A 18 -1.44 -8.52 -5.57
CA VAL A 18 -1.54 -9.87 -4.99
C VAL A 18 -2.77 -10.61 -5.52
N LYS A 19 -3.95 -9.99 -5.47
CA LYS A 19 -5.20 -10.58 -5.98
C LYS A 19 -5.15 -10.88 -7.48
N ARG A 20 -4.33 -10.16 -8.23
CA ARG A 20 -4.09 -10.40 -9.67
C ARG A 20 -3.00 -11.44 -9.94
N GLY A 21 -2.31 -11.93 -8.90
CA GLY A 21 -1.25 -12.93 -9.02
C GLY A 21 0.05 -12.39 -9.61
N TYR A 22 0.30 -11.08 -9.54
CA TYR A 22 1.55 -10.50 -10.05
C TYR A 22 2.71 -10.61 -9.07
N VAL A 23 2.41 -10.62 -7.77
CA VAL A 23 3.37 -10.71 -6.68
C VAL A 23 2.75 -11.49 -5.52
N ASP A 24 3.59 -12.16 -4.72
CA ASP A 24 3.14 -12.93 -3.56
C ASP A 24 2.83 -12.08 -2.32
N GLN A 25 3.42 -10.88 -2.23
CA GLN A 25 3.25 -9.92 -1.15
C GLN A 25 3.06 -8.51 -1.73
N ASP A 26 2.27 -7.67 -1.08
CA ASP A 26 1.95 -6.34 -1.58
C ASP A 26 3.16 -5.40 -1.56
N GLU A 27 4.10 -5.57 -0.63
CA GLU A 27 5.36 -4.83 -0.58
C GLU A 27 6.28 -5.12 -1.76
N HIS A 28 6.12 -6.26 -2.43
CA HIS A 28 6.90 -6.60 -3.61
C HIS A 28 6.49 -5.79 -4.85
N TRP A 29 5.34 -5.13 -4.83
CA TRP A 29 4.93 -4.26 -5.94
C TRP A 29 5.68 -2.93 -5.89
N ARG A 30 6.75 -2.83 -6.68
CA ARG A 30 7.65 -1.66 -6.71
C ARG A 30 6.95 -0.31 -6.87
N TYR A 31 5.86 -0.26 -7.65
CA TYR A 31 5.12 0.96 -7.94
C TYR A 31 3.87 1.10 -7.07
N SER A 32 4.00 0.79 -5.78
CA SER A 32 2.99 0.95 -4.74
C SER A 32 3.65 1.51 -3.48
N SER A 33 2.86 2.19 -2.66
CA SER A 33 3.26 2.65 -1.32
C SER A 33 3.23 1.55 -0.27
N ALA A 34 2.88 0.30 -0.60
CA ALA A 34 2.77 -0.81 0.37
C ALA A 34 4.01 -0.93 1.28
N ARG A 35 5.21 -0.75 0.70
CA ARG A 35 6.48 -0.72 1.44
C ARG A 35 6.51 0.37 2.52
N ASP A 36 6.04 1.57 2.22
CA ASP A 36 6.01 2.71 3.16
C ASP A 36 5.10 2.47 4.37
N TYR A 37 4.07 1.63 4.21
CA TYR A 37 3.16 1.24 5.29
C TYR A 37 3.63 -0.02 6.03
N ALA A 38 4.47 -0.85 5.39
CA ALA A 38 5.19 -1.96 6.00
C ALA A 38 6.48 -1.54 6.73
N GLY A 39 6.77 -0.23 6.82
CA GLY A 39 7.96 0.29 7.51
C GLY A 39 9.26 0.20 6.71
N SER A 40 9.17 -0.10 5.41
CA SER A 40 10.29 -0.08 4.47
C SER A 40 10.28 1.20 3.62
N GLU A 41 11.43 1.56 3.06
CA GLU A 41 11.50 2.70 2.13
C GLU A 41 10.80 2.37 0.80
N GLY A 42 9.77 3.14 0.45
CA GLY A 42 9.10 3.08 -0.84
C GLY A 42 9.90 3.70 -1.98
N LEU A 43 9.33 3.67 -3.20
CA LEU A 43 9.98 4.25 -4.37
C LEU A 43 9.97 5.79 -4.36
N LEU A 44 8.91 6.38 -3.79
CA LEU A 44 8.68 7.81 -3.69
C LEU A 44 8.17 8.13 -2.29
N PRO A 45 8.47 9.33 -1.74
CA PRO A 45 7.92 9.73 -0.45
C PRO A 45 6.40 9.83 -0.53
N VAL A 46 5.74 9.35 0.53
CA VAL A 46 4.28 9.37 0.67
C VAL A 46 3.90 10.25 1.84
N ASP A 47 2.94 11.14 1.63
CA ASP A 47 2.33 11.90 2.71
C ASP A 47 1.39 10.99 3.51
N LYS A 48 1.64 10.91 4.80
CA LYS A 48 0.90 10.07 5.75
C LYS A 48 0.11 10.90 6.77
N SER A 49 -0.12 12.18 6.47
CA SER A 49 -1.00 13.04 7.24
C SER A 49 -2.46 12.80 6.84
N TRP A 50 -3.26 12.32 7.80
CA TRP A 50 -4.69 12.00 7.65
C TRP A 50 -5.46 12.21 8.95
#